data_AF-A0A1S3CTY8-F1
#
_entry.id   AF-A0A1S3CTY8-F1
#
_cell.length_a   1.000
_cell.length_b   1.000
_cell.length_c   1.000
_cell.angle_alpha   90.00
_cell.angle_beta   90.00
_cell.angle_gamma   90.00
#
_symmetry.space_group_name_H-M   'P 1'
#
loop_
_entity.id
_entity.type
_entity.pdbx_description
1 polymer ?
#
loop_
_entity_poly.entity_id
_entity_poly.type
_entity_poly.pdbx_seq_one_letter_code
_entity_poly.pdbx_strand_id
1 'polypeptide(L)'
;MNTMRLGAQGPGNYVLDSDFLLNMEQAQFDVILCLSVTKWFHLNWGDSGIKRVFMRMYAQLREGGVLILEPQGFQSYKKKRKLTDTIWRNFQAIEFFPHHFTEYLLSEVGFTKCETLGSPLHPSKGFQRPIKMFTKGSKRDSRSGKEINPSGEWT
;
A
#
# COMPACT_ATOMS: atom_id res chain seq x y z
N MET A 1 -10.89 -16.45 7.27
CA MET A 1 -10.37 -15.12 6.86
C MET A 1 -8.99 -14.98 7.48
N ASN A 2 -7.95 -15.00 6.64
CA ASN A 2 -6.58 -14.82 7.14
C ASN A 2 -6.21 -13.35 7.00
N THR A 3 -5.88 -12.72 8.14
CA THR A 3 -5.54 -11.29 8.23
C THR A 3 -4.13 -11.12 8.75
N MET A 4 -3.30 -10.36 8.02
CA MET A 4 -1.97 -9.95 8.50
C MET A 4 -2.04 -8.58 9.18
N ARG A 5 -1.54 -8.49 10.42
CA ARG A 5 -1.26 -7.22 11.09
C ARG A 5 0.21 -6.88 10.91
N LEU A 6 0.49 -5.74 10.28
CA LEU A 6 1.85 -5.21 10.18
C LEU A 6 2.22 -4.56 11.51
N GLY A 7 2.54 -5.39 12.50
CA GLY A 7 2.91 -4.95 13.83
C GLY A 7 3.51 -6.11 14.61
N ALA A 8 4.83 -6.27 14.46
CA ALA A 8 5.73 -7.19 15.17
C ALA A 8 5.36 -8.68 15.10
N GLN A 9 6.32 -9.52 14.67
CA GLN A 9 6.65 -10.88 15.14
C GLN A 9 7.46 -11.60 14.03
N GLY A 10 8.70 -11.98 14.34
CA GLY A 10 9.66 -12.71 13.49
C GLY A 10 10.98 -11.96 13.20
N PRO A 11 12.15 -12.63 13.10
CA PRO A 11 13.48 -12.00 13.03
C PRO A 11 13.81 -11.33 11.68
N GLY A 12 12.81 -10.93 10.90
CA GLY A 12 12.98 -10.34 9.57
C GLY A 12 12.14 -9.07 9.40
N ASN A 13 12.71 -8.06 8.74
CA ASN A 13 12.00 -6.86 8.35
C ASN A 13 10.90 -7.19 7.31
N TYR A 14 9.75 -6.52 7.39
CA TYR A 14 8.71 -6.68 6.36
C TYR A 14 9.11 -6.07 5.00
N VAL A 15 10.07 -5.14 4.99
CA VAL A 15 10.64 -4.63 3.74
C VAL A 15 11.66 -5.64 3.23
N LEU A 16 11.38 -6.20 2.06
CA LEU A 16 12.28 -7.15 1.39
C LEU A 16 13.52 -6.42 0.86
N ASP A 17 14.67 -7.10 0.84
CA ASP A 17 15.93 -6.53 0.39
C ASP A 17 16.02 -6.36 -1.14
N SER A 18 15.27 -7.16 -1.90
CA SER A 18 15.30 -7.14 -3.36
C SER A 18 13.95 -7.46 -4.00
N ASP A 19 13.80 -7.05 -5.27
CA ASP A 19 12.61 -7.33 -6.07
C ASP A 19 12.53 -8.81 -6.49
N PHE A 20 13.65 -9.53 -6.46
CA PHE A 20 13.67 -10.98 -6.63
C PHE A 20 12.86 -11.68 -5.51
N LEU A 21 13.06 -11.28 -4.25
CA LEU A 21 12.28 -11.81 -3.13
C LEU A 21 10.79 -11.47 -3.28
N LEU A 22 10.47 -10.29 -3.81
CA LEU A 22 9.10 -9.87 -4.07
C LEU A 22 8.41 -10.79 -5.09
N ASN A 23 9.10 -11.21 -6.16
CA ASN A 23 8.55 -12.09 -7.18
C ASN A 23 8.23 -13.51 -6.67
N MET A 24 8.76 -13.89 -5.51
CA MET A 24 8.45 -15.17 -4.88
C MET A 24 7.23 -15.13 -3.97
N GLU A 25 6.69 -13.93 -3.67
CA GLU A 25 5.53 -13.78 -2.80
C GLU A 25 4.28 -14.44 -3.40
N GLN A 26 3.50 -15.07 -2.52
CA GLN A 26 2.28 -15.78 -2.89
C GLN A 26 1.08 -15.22 -2.16
N ALA A 27 -0.08 -15.30 -2.81
CA ALA A 27 -1.34 -14.85 -2.25
C ALA A 27 -1.75 -15.71 -1.03
N GLN A 28 -1.86 -15.07 0.13
CA GLN A 28 -2.08 -15.74 1.42
C GLN A 28 -3.18 -15.10 2.26
N PHE A 29 -3.49 -13.82 2.00
CA PHE A 29 -4.39 -13.02 2.82
C PHE A 29 -5.58 -12.52 2.03
N ASP A 30 -6.71 -12.40 2.73
CA ASP A 30 -7.91 -11.75 2.20
C ASP A 30 -7.90 -10.26 2.57
N VAL A 31 -7.27 -9.93 3.71
CA VAL A 31 -7.16 -8.57 4.23
C VAL A 31 -5.75 -8.33 4.75
N ILE A 32 -5.15 -7.20 4.36
CA ILE A 32 -3.92 -6.69 4.96
C ILE A 32 -4.21 -5.34 5.61
N LEU A 33 -3.76 -5.18 6.86
CA LEU A 33 -3.87 -3.92 7.60
C LEU A 33 -2.52 -3.20 7.62
N CYS A 34 -2.47 -2.04 6.99
CA CYS A 34 -1.32 -1.14 6.95
C CYS A 34 -1.69 0.19 7.63
N LEU A 35 -1.76 0.14 8.96
CA LEU A 35 -2.27 1.25 9.77
C LEU A 35 -1.11 1.96 10.47
N SER A 36 -0.93 3.26 10.22
CA SER A 36 0.06 4.06 10.94
C SER A 36 1.50 3.52 10.88
N VAL A 37 1.89 2.89 9.77
CA VAL A 37 3.26 2.35 9.59
C VAL A 37 3.97 2.84 8.34
N THR A 38 3.29 3.43 7.35
CA THR A 38 3.91 3.83 6.08
C THR A 38 5.06 4.80 6.24
N LYS A 39 4.97 5.76 7.16
CA LYS A 39 6.08 6.65 7.52
C LYS A 39 7.34 5.89 7.91
N TRP A 40 7.21 4.80 8.66
CA TRP A 40 8.37 4.05 9.14
C TRP A 40 9.02 3.25 8.04
N PHE A 41 8.23 2.68 7.13
CA PHE A 41 8.79 2.07 5.91
C PHE A 41 9.54 3.10 5.08
N HIS A 42 8.91 4.25 4.87
CA HIS A 42 9.46 5.31 4.03
C HIS A 42 10.74 5.93 4.60
N LEU A 43 10.79 6.18 5.91
CA LEU A 43 11.99 6.73 6.56
C LEU A 43 13.14 5.73 6.63
N ASN A 44 12.89 4.45 6.88
CA ASN A 44 13.97 3.47 7.04
C ASN A 44 14.48 2.91 5.70
N TRP A 45 13.65 2.82 4.67
CA TRP A 45 14.00 2.18 3.40
C TRP A 45 13.77 3.08 2.16
N GLY A 46 13.45 4.36 2.35
CA GLY A 46 13.26 5.32 1.26
C GLY A 46 12.07 4.98 0.35
N ASP A 47 12.03 5.68 -0.79
CA ASP A 47 10.96 5.55 -1.78
C ASP A 47 10.88 4.13 -2.35
N SER A 48 12.03 3.50 -2.62
CA SER A 48 12.09 2.12 -3.13
C SER A 48 11.50 1.13 -2.13
N GLY A 49 11.80 1.30 -0.83
CA GLY A 49 11.27 0.45 0.22
C GLY A 49 9.76 0.52 0.37
N ILE A 50 9.18 1.73 0.41
CA ILE A 50 7.72 1.87 0.54
C ILE A 50 6.98 1.37 -0.71
N LYS A 51 7.55 1.59 -1.91
CA LYS A 51 7.00 1.03 -3.16
C LYS A 51 7.00 -0.49 -3.15
N ARG A 52 8.12 -1.12 -2.74
CA ARG A 52 8.22 -2.58 -2.60
C ARG A 52 7.25 -3.13 -1.56
N VAL A 53 7.05 -2.42 -0.45
CA VAL A 53 6.04 -2.78 0.56
C VAL A 53 4.63 -2.82 -0.04
N PHE A 54 4.26 -1.82 -0.85
CA PHE A 54 2.95 -1.82 -1.52
C PHE A 54 2.79 -2.95 -2.52
N MET A 55 3.81 -3.19 -3.35
CA MET A 55 3.82 -4.33 -4.27
C MET A 55 3.72 -5.67 -3.54
N ARG A 56 4.44 -5.82 -2.41
CA ARG A 56 4.38 -7.02 -1.57
C ARG A 56 2.98 -7.26 -1.02
N MET A 57 2.35 -6.22 -0.47
CA MET A 57 0.97 -6.32 0.03
C MET A 57 0.02 -6.77 -1.09
N TYR A 58 0.16 -6.21 -2.30
CA TYR A 58 -0.65 -6.63 -3.44
C TYR A 58 -0.41 -8.09 -3.82
N ALA A 59 0.85 -8.53 -3.91
CA ALA A 59 1.21 -9.93 -4.22
C ALA A 59 0.63 -10.92 -3.20
N GLN A 60 0.64 -10.53 -1.92
CA GLN A 60 0.15 -11.35 -0.82
C GLN A 60 -1.39 -11.38 -0.68
N LEU A 61 -2.11 -10.46 -1.34
CA LEU A 61 -3.57 -10.48 -1.36
C LEU A 61 -4.11 -11.46 -2.41
N ARG A 62 -5.12 -12.24 -2.02
CA ARG A 62 -5.94 -13.03 -2.97
C ARG A 62 -6.73 -12.10 -3.89
N GLU A 63 -7.22 -12.66 -4.99
CA GLU A 63 -8.19 -11.97 -5.86
C GLU A 63 -9.41 -11.53 -5.03
N GLY A 64 -9.87 -10.29 -5.21
CA GLY A 64 -10.92 -9.69 -4.38
C GLY A 64 -10.45 -9.26 -2.98
N GLY A 65 -9.20 -9.53 -2.60
CA GLY A 65 -8.64 -9.13 -1.32
C GLY A 65 -8.47 -7.62 -1.18
N VAL A 66 -8.40 -7.14 0.07
CA VAL A 66 -8.36 -5.70 0.37
C VAL A 66 -7.16 -5.28 1.21
N LEU A 67 -6.57 -4.15 0.86
CA LEU A 67 -5.61 -3.43 1.68
C LEU A 67 -6.33 -2.29 2.41
N ILE A 68 -6.28 -2.30 3.74
CA ILE A 68 -6.72 -1.18 4.57
C ILE A 68 -5.51 -0.33 4.93
N LEU A 69 -5.46 0.88 4.40
CA LEU A 69 -4.32 1.78 4.49
C LEU A 69 -4.68 3.05 5.29
N GLU A 70 -3.89 3.35 6.31
CA GLU A 70 -3.95 4.62 7.03
C GLU A 70 -2.56 5.29 6.98
N PRO A 71 -2.27 6.08 5.93
CA PRO A 71 -0.95 6.66 5.75
C PRO A 71 -0.77 7.90 6.63
N GLN A 72 0.41 8.08 7.22
CA GLN A 72 0.69 9.31 7.95
C GLN A 72 1.11 10.44 7.00
N GLY A 73 0.60 11.65 7.23
CA GLY A 73 0.98 12.84 6.46
C GLY A 73 2.44 13.23 6.63
N PHE A 74 3.02 13.83 5.60
CA PHE A 74 4.46 14.16 5.53
C PHE A 74 4.92 15.10 6.67
N GLN A 75 4.05 15.97 7.16
CA GLN A 75 4.37 16.83 8.32
C GLN A 75 4.79 16.03 9.56
N SER A 76 4.28 14.80 9.73
CA SER A 76 4.65 13.92 10.84
C SER A 76 6.06 13.32 10.71
N TYR A 77 6.63 13.30 9.50
CA TYR A 77 7.98 12.80 9.22
C TYR A 77 9.03 13.72 9.83
N LYS A 78 8.77 15.04 9.77
CA LYS A 78 9.69 16.07 10.25
C LYS A 78 10.13 15.83 11.70
N LYS A 79 9.24 15.33 12.56
CA LYS A 79 9.55 15.06 13.98
C LYS A 79 10.51 13.88 14.20
N LYS A 80 10.64 12.99 13.23
CA LYS A 80 11.41 11.73 13.33
C LYS A 80 12.57 11.65 12.32
N ARG A 81 12.75 12.66 11.47
CA ARG A 81 13.75 12.69 10.39
C ARG A 81 15.22 12.61 10.83
N LYS A 82 15.54 12.86 12.10
CA LYS A 82 16.91 12.87 12.62
C LYS A 82 17.22 11.70 13.57
N LEU A 83 16.41 10.64 13.53
CA LEU A 83 16.60 9.50 14.44
C LEU A 83 17.89 8.72 14.16
N THR A 84 18.26 8.57 12.89
CA THR A 84 19.50 7.91 12.45
C THR A 84 19.99 8.57 11.15
N ASP A 85 21.26 8.37 10.80
CA ASP A 85 21.83 8.90 9.55
C ASP A 85 21.13 8.33 8.31
N THR A 86 20.73 7.05 8.35
CA THR A 86 19.93 6.44 7.28
C THR A 86 18.57 7.10 7.14
N ILE A 87 17.85 7.33 8.25
CA ILE A 87 16.57 8.01 8.23
C ILE A 87 16.71 9.45 7.71
N TRP A 88 17.78 10.13 8.08
CA TRP A 88 18.05 11.49 7.62
C TRP A 88 18.30 11.54 6.11
N ARG A 89 19.21 10.69 5.60
CA ARG A 89 19.49 10.58 4.16
C ARG A 89 18.23 10.25 3.36
N ASN A 90 17.48 9.23 3.80
CA ASN A 90 16.24 8.86 3.15
C ASN A 90 15.24 10.01 3.17
N PHE A 91 15.04 10.68 4.31
CA PHE A 91 14.12 11.82 4.40
C PHE A 91 14.47 12.94 3.42
N GLN A 92 15.77 13.22 3.22
CA GLN A 92 16.22 14.22 2.25
C GLN A 92 16.01 13.79 0.79
N ALA A 93 16.01 12.48 0.53
CA ALA A 93 15.86 11.91 -0.80
C ALA A 93 14.41 11.54 -1.17
N ILE A 94 13.42 11.86 -0.33
CA ILE A 94 12.01 11.55 -0.62
C ILE A 94 11.53 12.39 -1.81
N GLU A 95 11.07 11.70 -2.85
CA GLU A 95 10.36 12.27 -4.00
C GLU A 95 8.92 11.72 -4.07
N PHE A 96 8.70 10.52 -3.53
CA PHE A 96 7.42 9.82 -3.53
C PHE A 96 6.57 10.13 -2.28
N PHE A 97 6.00 11.33 -2.24
CA PHE A 97 5.22 11.79 -1.08
C PHE A 97 3.91 11.00 -0.81
N PRO A 98 3.41 11.01 0.45
CA PRO A 98 2.17 10.30 0.81
C PRO A 98 0.91 10.63 -0.01
N HIS A 99 0.83 11.83 -0.61
CA HIS A 99 -0.31 12.18 -1.47
C HIS A 99 -0.30 11.42 -2.81
N HIS A 100 0.87 10.96 -3.28
CA HIS A 100 1.00 10.12 -4.47
C HIS A 100 0.68 8.64 -4.22
N PHE A 101 0.55 8.21 -2.96
CA PHE A 101 0.35 6.79 -2.64
C PHE A 101 -0.91 6.22 -3.26
N THR A 102 -2.00 6.99 -3.29
CA THR A 102 -3.28 6.51 -3.84
C THR A 102 -3.19 6.29 -5.34
N GLU A 103 -2.59 7.24 -6.07
CA GLU A 103 -2.36 7.13 -7.50
C GLU A 103 -1.47 5.93 -7.82
N TYR A 104 -0.31 5.83 -7.15
CA TYR A 104 0.62 4.72 -7.35
C TYR A 104 0.00 3.34 -7.06
N LEU A 105 -0.82 3.22 -6.01
CA LEU A 105 -1.51 1.97 -5.69
C LEU A 105 -2.51 1.55 -6.79
N LEU A 106 -3.12 2.52 -7.47
CA LEU A 106 -4.10 2.27 -8.53
C LEU A 106 -3.43 2.06 -9.89
N SER A 107 -2.43 2.87 -10.25
CA SER A 107 -1.82 2.84 -11.58
C SER A 107 -0.67 1.83 -11.70
N GLU A 108 0.27 1.82 -10.75
CA GLU A 108 1.50 1.05 -10.85
C GLU A 108 1.40 -0.31 -10.14
N VAL A 109 0.71 -0.36 -9.00
CA VAL A 109 0.59 -1.61 -8.21
C VAL A 109 -0.56 -2.49 -8.72
N GLY A 110 -1.63 -1.88 -9.25
CA GLY A 110 -2.74 -2.61 -9.89
C GLY A 110 -3.94 -2.91 -9.00
N PHE A 111 -4.16 -2.16 -7.91
CA PHE A 111 -5.47 -2.16 -7.24
C PHE A 111 -6.51 -1.51 -8.15
N THR A 112 -7.73 -2.05 -8.20
CA THR A 112 -8.76 -1.62 -9.15
C THR A 112 -9.72 -0.59 -8.57
N LYS A 113 -9.80 -0.48 -7.25
CA LYS A 113 -10.73 0.41 -6.55
C LYS A 113 -10.08 0.99 -5.30
N CYS A 114 -10.38 2.25 -4.99
CA CYS A 114 -10.05 2.89 -3.73
C CYS A 114 -11.29 3.58 -3.15
N GLU A 115 -11.57 3.31 -1.87
CA GLU A 115 -12.66 3.93 -1.11
C GLU A 115 -12.13 4.54 0.18
N THR A 116 -12.70 5.66 0.63
CA THR A 116 -12.39 6.22 1.95
C THR A 116 -13.43 5.74 2.95
N LEU A 117 -13.02 4.93 3.92
CA LEU A 117 -13.92 4.38 4.95
C LEU A 117 -14.29 5.41 6.02
N GLY A 118 -13.46 6.44 6.18
CA GLY A 118 -13.67 7.55 7.11
C GLY A 118 -12.38 7.99 7.77
N SER A 119 -12.48 9.05 8.58
CA SER A 119 -11.39 9.53 9.42
C SER A 119 -11.81 9.37 10.89
N PRO A 120 -11.09 8.59 11.71
CA PRO A 120 -11.43 8.43 13.12
C PRO A 120 -11.43 9.77 13.85
N LEU A 121 -12.44 9.99 14.70
CA LEU A 121 -12.46 11.12 15.61
C LEU A 121 -11.43 10.88 16.71
N HIS A 122 -10.52 11.83 16.88
CA HIS A 122 -9.48 11.74 17.90
C HIS A 122 -9.13 13.14 18.42
N PRO A 123 -8.90 13.36 19.73
CA PRO A 123 -8.61 14.69 20.28
C PRO A 123 -7.40 15.38 19.62
N SER A 124 -6.39 14.58 19.26
CA SER A 124 -5.24 15.06 18.49
C SER A 124 -5.47 14.93 16.98
N LYS A 125 -5.46 16.08 16.29
CA LYS A 125 -5.60 16.21 14.83
C LYS A 125 -4.63 15.30 14.05
N GLY A 126 -3.46 15.00 14.61
CA GLY A 126 -2.45 14.14 13.95
C GLY A 126 -2.87 12.67 13.77
N PHE A 127 -3.92 12.24 14.47
CA PHE A 127 -4.50 10.89 14.37
C PHE A 127 -5.86 10.88 13.64
N GLN A 128 -6.36 12.04 13.23
CA GLN A 128 -7.56 12.15 12.39
C GLN A 128 -7.16 11.99 10.92
N ARG A 129 -6.79 10.77 10.53
CA ARG A 129 -6.32 10.46 9.18
C ARG A 129 -7.34 9.58 8.44
N PRO A 130 -7.51 9.78 7.13
CA PRO A 130 -8.41 8.96 6.35
C PRO A 130 -7.90 7.52 6.30
N ILE A 131 -8.79 6.58 6.63
CA ILE A 131 -8.60 5.16 6.38
C ILE A 131 -9.15 4.87 4.98
N LYS A 132 -8.29 4.32 4.13
CA LYS A 132 -8.63 3.95 2.76
C LYS A 132 -8.65 2.44 2.60
N MET A 133 -9.56 1.96 1.77
CA MET A 133 -9.64 0.56 1.36
C MET A 133 -9.29 0.48 -0.13
N PHE A 134 -8.31 -0.35 -0.46
CA PHE A 134 -7.93 -0.66 -1.82
C PHE A 134 -8.31 -2.11 -2.14
N THR A 135 -9.03 -2.34 -3.23
CA THR A 135 -9.50 -3.67 -3.63
C THR A 135 -8.67 -4.19 -4.79
N LYS A 136 -8.16 -5.42 -4.65
CA LYS A 136 -7.50 -6.15 -5.73
C LYS A 136 -8.57 -6.76 -6.62
N GLY A 137 -8.50 -6.49 -7.93
CA GLY A 137 -9.47 -7.00 -8.90
C GLY A 137 -9.58 -8.52 -8.90
N SER A 138 -10.76 -9.03 -9.28
CA SER A 138 -10.94 -10.45 -9.60
C SER A 138 -10.56 -10.72 -11.05
N LYS A 139 -10.06 -11.91 -11.38
CA LYS A 139 -9.91 -12.32 -12.80
C LYS A 139 -11.22 -12.31 -13.59
N ARG A 140 -12.37 -12.28 -12.89
CA ARG A 140 -13.69 -12.14 -13.52
C ARG A 140 -13.96 -10.71 -14.01
N ASP A 141 -13.43 -9.70 -13.32
CA ASP A 141 -13.64 -8.29 -13.65
C ASP A 141 -12.89 -7.86 -14.92
N SER A 142 -11.82 -8.58 -15.30
CA SER A 142 -11.11 -8.38 -16.56
C SER A 142 -11.81 -8.99 -17.79
N ARG A 143 -12.92 -9.72 -17.62
CA ARG A 143 -13.66 -10.36 -18.73
C ARG A 143 -14.96 -9.64 -19.12
N SER A 144 -15.40 -8.64 -18.35
CA SER A 144 -16.61 -7.85 -18.66
C SER A 144 -16.39 -6.73 -19.68
N GLY A 145 -15.20 -6.62 -20.29
CA GLY A 145 -14.85 -5.57 -21.25
C GLY A 145 -14.96 -5.94 -22.74
N LYS A 146 -15.50 -7.10 -23.10
CA LYS A 146 -15.85 -7.43 -24.50
C LYS A 146 -17.17 -8.18 -24.55
N GLU A 147 -18.28 -7.45 -24.54
CA GLU A 147 -19.51 -7.97 -25.12
C GLU A 147 -19.41 -7.87 -26.64
N ILE A 148 -19.33 -9.03 -27.29
CA ILE A 148 -19.49 -9.14 -28.73
C ILE A 148 -20.99 -9.05 -28.99
N ASN A 149 -21.46 -7.98 -29.63
CA ASN A 149 -22.82 -7.93 -30.15
C ASN A 149 -22.96 -9.05 -31.20
N PRO A 150 -24.05 -9.86 -31.24
CA PRO A 150 -24.26 -10.91 -32.24
C PRO A 150 -24.16 -10.49 -33.72
N SER A 151 -23.99 -9.20 -34.03
CA SER A 151 -23.77 -8.65 -35.37
C SER A 151 -22.31 -8.49 -35.81
N GLY A 152 -21.32 -8.63 -34.93
CA GLY A 152 -19.89 -8.65 -35.32
C GLY A 152 -19.26 -7.31 -35.77
N GLU A 153 -19.85 -6.16 -35.43
CA GLU A 153 -19.26 -4.85 -35.72
C GLU A 153 -18.72 -4.16 -34.43
N TRP A 154 -17.58 -3.47 -34.56
CA TRP A 154 -16.95 -2.70 -33.49
C TRP A 154 -17.57 -1.30 -33.39
N THR A 155 -17.90 -0.86 -32.18
CA THR A 155 -18.06 0.58 -31.83
C THR A 155 -16.87 1.03 -31.00
#